data_AF-A0A7V2DYZ8-F1
#
_entry.id   AF-A0A7V2DYZ8-F1
#
_cell.length_a   1.000
_cell.length_b   1.000
_cell.length_c   1.000
_cell.angle_alpha   90.00
_cell.angle_beta   90.00
_cell.angle_gamma   90.00
#
_symmetry.space_group_name_H-M   'P 1'
#
loop_
_entity.id
_entity.type
_entity.pdbx_description
1 polymer ?
#
loop_
_entity_poly.entity_id
_entity_poly.type
_entity_poly.pdbx_seq_one_letter_code
_entity_poly.pdbx_strand_id
1 'polypeptide(L)'
;MRTDPVLEDVVRRLPGWSEGADVRIERLEGGITNRNFRVDVAGASYVVRLAGADTELLGIDRAVERAAAEAAASVGVGPEVVLSIPEQG
;
A
#
# COMPACT_ATOMS: atom_id res chain seq x y z
N MET A 1 -3.37 3.99 19.47
CA MET A 1 -3.13 4.54 18.11
C MET A 1 -4.28 4.05 17.25
N ARG A 2 -5.19 4.91 16.76
CA ARG A 2 -6.26 4.48 15.85
C ARG A 2 -5.61 4.21 14.49
N THR A 3 -5.72 2.97 14.02
CA THR A 3 -5.33 2.57 12.67
C THR A 3 -6.13 3.36 11.63
N ASP A 4 -5.52 3.64 10.48
CA ASP A 4 -6.18 4.33 9.36
C ASP A 4 -7.31 3.40 8.84
N PRO A 5 -8.57 3.87 8.74
CA PRO A 5 -9.69 3.02 8.34
C PRO A 5 -9.55 2.46 6.92
N VAL A 6 -8.83 3.15 6.03
CA VAL A 6 -8.53 2.63 4.68
C VAL A 6 -7.51 1.50 4.77
N LEU A 7 -6.52 1.62 5.67
CA LEU A 7 -5.53 0.56 5.90
C LEU A 7 -6.19 -0.70 6.47
N GLU A 8 -7.14 -0.55 7.39
CA GLU A 8 -7.90 -1.69 7.92
C GLU A 8 -8.68 -2.42 6.81
N ASP A 9 -9.27 -1.68 5.87
CA ASP A 9 -10.00 -2.28 4.76
C ASP A 9 -9.08 -3.01 3.78
N VAL A 10 -7.92 -2.43 3.45
CA VAL A 10 -6.89 -3.09 2.62
C VAL A 10 -6.43 -4.41 3.26
N VAL A 11 -6.13 -4.40 4.56
CA VAL A 11 -5.70 -5.60 5.30
C VAL A 11 -6.79 -6.69 5.27
N ARG A 12 -8.08 -6.33 5.36
CA ARG A 12 -9.18 -7.30 5.30
C ARG A 12 -9.39 -7.89 3.91
N ARG A 13 -9.06 -7.17 2.84
CA ARG A 13 -9.28 -7.61 1.46
C ARG A 13 -8.20 -8.57 0.94
N LEU A 14 -7.04 -8.64 1.60
CA LEU A 14 -5.96 -9.51 1.20
C LEU A 14 -6.15 -10.94 1.77
N PRO A 15 -6.35 -11.95 0.92
CA PRO A 15 -6.48 -13.34 1.37
C PRO A 15 -5.25 -13.77 2.18
N GLY A 16 -5.48 -14.38 3.34
CA GLY A 16 -4.41 -14.84 4.24
C GLY A 16 -3.91 -13.80 5.25
N TRP A 17 -4.39 -12.55 5.19
CA TRP A 17 -4.07 -11.53 6.20
C TRP A 17 -5.10 -11.47 7.34
N SER A 18 -6.35 -11.83 7.05
CA SER A 18 -7.49 -11.71 7.98
C SER A 18 -7.71 -12.91 8.90
N GLU A 19 -7.16 -14.09 8.60
CA GLU A 19 -7.40 -15.33 9.35
C GLU A 19 -6.18 -15.73 10.19
N GLY A 20 -6.21 -15.41 11.49
CA GLY A 20 -5.26 -15.96 12.47
C GLY A 20 -3.79 -15.53 12.32
N ALA A 21 -3.46 -14.69 11.34
CA ALA A 21 -2.11 -14.19 11.14
C ALA A 21 -1.77 -13.07 12.14
N ASP A 22 -0.56 -13.12 12.72
CA ASP A 22 0.00 -12.00 13.48
C ASP A 22 0.34 -10.87 12.49
N VAL A 23 -0.55 -9.87 12.40
CA VAL A 23 -0.39 -8.70 11.54
C VAL A 23 0.20 -7.57 12.37
N ARG A 24 1.39 -7.11 12.00
CA ARG A 24 2.03 -5.93 12.60
C ARG A 24 2.09 -4.79 11.60
N ILE A 25 1.67 -3.61 12.05
CA ILE A 25 1.57 -2.42 11.21
C ILE A 25 2.43 -1.32 11.82
N GLU A 26 3.31 -0.76 11.01
CA GLU A 26 4.14 0.39 11.37
C GLU A 26 4.01 1.49 10.32
N ARG A 27 3.83 2.74 10.77
CA ARG A 27 3.82 3.88 9.87
C ARG A 27 5.24 4.22 9.46
N LEU A 28 5.49 4.33 8.16
CA LEU A 28 6.75 4.81 7.61
C LEU A 28 6.70 6.33 7.50
N GLU A 29 7.55 7.01 8.24
CA GLU A 29 7.72 8.47 8.17
C GLU A 29 8.48 8.88 6.90
N GLY A 30 8.38 10.15 6.51
CA GLY A 30 9.09 10.69 5.33
C GLY A 30 8.31 10.71 4.02
N GLY A 31 7.06 10.24 4.00
CA GLY A 31 6.15 10.45 2.87
C GLY A 31 5.56 11.87 2.87
N ILE A 32 5.82 12.65 1.82
CA ILE A 32 5.25 14.00 1.66
C ILE A 32 3.79 13.90 1.17
N THR A 33 3.54 13.04 0.18
CA THR A 33 2.25 12.96 -0.52
C THR A 33 1.45 11.69 -0.22
N ASN A 34 2.09 10.67 0.35
CA ASN A 34 1.49 9.36 0.62
C ASN A 34 1.65 9.00 2.09
N ARG A 35 0.64 8.33 2.65
CA ARG A 35 0.75 7.65 3.95
C ARG A 35 1.25 6.24 3.66
N ASN A 36 2.51 5.99 3.99
CA ASN A 36 3.14 4.69 3.77
C ASN A 36 3.19 3.89 5.07
N PHE A 37 2.95 2.59 4.97
CA PHE A 37 2.98 1.67 6.10
C PHE A 37 3.79 0.44 5.72
N ARG A 38 4.56 -0.07 6.68
CA ARG A 38 5.07 -1.45 6.64
C ARG A 38 4.03 -2.34 7.31
N VAL A 39 3.68 -3.43 6.65
CA VAL A 39 2.81 -4.47 7.20
C VAL A 39 3.55 -5.80 7.16
N ASP A 40 3.78 -6.37 8.33
CA ASP A 40 4.37 -7.71 8.48
C ASP A 40 3.26 -8.70 8.78
N VAL A 41 3.16 -9.77 7.99
CA VAL A 41 2.12 -10.80 8.12
C VAL A 41 2.66 -12.15 7.68
N ALA A 42 2.41 -13.18 8.49
CA ALA A 42 2.81 -14.57 8.20
C ALA A 42 4.30 -14.74 7.80
N GLY A 43 5.19 -13.90 8.34
CA GLY A 43 6.63 -13.94 8.05
C GLY A 43 7.07 -13.19 6.77
N ALA A 44 6.16 -12.52 6.08
CA ALA A 44 6.46 -11.66 4.94
C ALA A 44 6.19 -10.18 5.28
N SER A 45 6.96 -9.29 4.65
CA SER A 45 6.83 -7.83 4.82
C SER A 45 6.30 -7.19 3.54
N TYR A 46 5.36 -6.28 3.71
CA TYR A 46 4.71 -5.55 2.62
C TYR A 46 4.77 -4.05 2.90
N VAL A 47 4.73 -3.26 1.82
CA VAL A 47 4.56 -1.82 1.92
C VAL A 47 3.19 -1.46 1.37
N VAL A 48 2.34 -0.88 2.23
CA VAL A 48 1.06 -0.32 1.82
C VAL A 48 1.24 1.18 1.62
N ARG A 49 0.92 1.65 0.42
CA ARG A 49 0.97 3.07 0.04
C ARG A 49 -0.46 3.55 -0.12
N LEU A 50 -0.91 4.41 0.79
CA LEU A 50 -2.21 5.06 0.70
C LEU A 50 -2.02 6.50 0.23
N ALA A 51 -2.79 6.88 -0.79
CA ALA A 51 -2.78 8.24 -1.26
C ALA A 51 -3.13 9.25 -0.15
N GLY A 52 -2.42 10.39 -0.14
CA GLY A 52 -2.83 11.56 0.63
C GLY A 52 -4.11 12.17 0.07
N ALA A 53 -4.88 12.84 0.94
CA ALA A 53 -6.15 13.49 0.60
C ALA A 53 -6.04 14.55 -0.51
N ASP A 54 -4.82 15.06 -0.78
CA ASP A 54 -4.57 16.14 -1.75
C ASP A 54 -3.83 15.68 -3.01
N THR A 55 -3.82 14.39 -3.32
CA THR A 55 -3.05 13.87 -4.48
C THR A 55 -3.74 14.11 -5.83
N GLU A 56 -5.06 14.32 -5.86
CA GLU A 56 -5.79 14.77 -7.05
C GLU A 56 -5.30 16.16 -7.54
N LEU A 57 -4.86 17.03 -6.62
CA LEU A 57 -4.31 18.36 -6.93
C LEU A 57 -3.00 18.31 -7.74
N LEU A 58 -2.31 17.16 -7.75
CA LEU A 58 -1.05 16.99 -8.48
C LEU A 58 -1.24 16.34 -9.86
N GLY A 59 -2.47 15.98 -10.24
CA GLY A 59 -2.76 15.36 -11.55
C GLY A 59 -2.14 13.98 -11.72
N ILE A 60 -1.92 13.24 -10.63
CA ILE A 60 -1.29 11.92 -10.66
C ILE A 60 -2.30 10.88 -11.13
N ASP A 61 -2.06 10.30 -12.30
CA ASP A 61 -2.86 9.19 -12.84
C ASP A 61 -2.45 7.87 -12.17
N ARG A 62 -3.40 7.25 -11.47
CA ARG A 62 -3.19 6.00 -10.73
C ARG A 62 -2.92 4.79 -11.62
N ALA A 63 -3.48 4.76 -12.82
CA ALA A 63 -3.18 3.70 -13.78
C ALA A 63 -1.73 3.81 -14.25
N VAL A 64 -1.23 5.03 -14.45
CA VAL A 64 0.17 5.28 -14.81
C VAL A 64 1.10 4.91 -13.64
N GLU A 65 0.77 5.28 -12.39
CA GLU A 65 1.57 4.88 -11.22
C GLU A 65 1.66 3.35 -11.08
N ARG A 66 0.53 2.65 -11.25
CA ARG A 66 0.49 1.20 -11.22
C ARG A 66 1.37 0.60 -12.32
N ALA A 67 1.19 1.05 -13.56
CA ALA A 67 1.97 0.55 -14.70
C ALA A 67 3.48 0.80 -14.51
N ALA A 68 3.86 1.96 -13.97
CA ALA A 68 5.25 2.26 -13.66
C ALA A 68 5.81 1.35 -12.55
N ALA A 69 5.03 1.06 -11.51
CA ALA A 69 5.41 0.15 -10.44
C ALA A 69 5.58 -1.30 -10.94
N GLU A 70 4.63 -1.79 -11.75
CA GLU A 70 4.71 -3.12 -12.38
C GLU A 70 5.92 -3.22 -13.34
N ALA A 71 6.18 -2.16 -14.13
CA ALA A 71 7.35 -2.12 -14.99
C ALA A 71 8.65 -2.17 -14.17
N ALA A 72 8.76 -1.38 -13.11
CA ALA A 72 9.92 -1.40 -12.21
C ALA A 72 10.13 -2.77 -11.56
N ALA A 73 9.05 -3.45 -11.17
CA ALA A 73 9.10 -4.81 -10.63
C ALA A 73 9.63 -5.82 -11.67
N SER A 74 9.15 -5.74 -12.91
CA SER A 74 9.55 -6.69 -13.97
C SER A 74 11.04 -6.64 -14.33
N VAL A 75 11.71 -5.52 -14.06
CA VAL A 75 13.16 -5.35 -14.25
C VAL A 75 13.96 -5.46 -12.95
N GLY A 76 13.31 -5.78 -11.82
CA GLY A 76 13.96 -5.96 -10.51
C GLY A 76 14.43 -4.67 -9.84
N VAL A 77 13.93 -3.51 -10.28
CA VAL A 77 14.24 -2.18 -9.71
C VAL A 77 13.23 -1.77 -8.63
N GLY A 78 12.03 -2.35 -8.67
CA GLY A 78 10.97 -2.13 -7.68
C GLY A 78 10.47 -3.44 -7.06
N PRO A 79 9.72 -3.35 -5.94
CA PRO A 79 9.03 -4.50 -5.37
C PRO A 79 7.86 -4.94 -6.28
N GLU A 80 7.46 -6.21 -6.15
CA GLU A 80 6.25 -6.72 -6.79
C GLU A 80 4.99 -5.98 -6.30
N VAL A 81 4.05 -5.73 -7.23
CA VAL A 81 2.74 -5.16 -6.90
C VAL A 81 1.77 -6.30 -6.60
N VAL A 82 1.52 -6.54 -5.31
CA VAL A 82 0.63 -7.61 -4.84
C VAL A 82 -0.86 -7.26 -5.02
N LEU A 83 -1.22 -5.99 -4.82
CA LEU A 83 -2.58 -5.49 -4.95
C LEU A 83 -2.58 -3.99 -5.26
N SER A 84 -3.54 -3.55 -6.07
CA SER A 84 -3.83 -2.14 -6.34
C SER A 84 -5.34 -1.93 -6.32
N ILE A 85 -5.83 -1.00 -5.49
CA ILE A 85 -7.24 -0.67 -5.33
C ILE A 85 -7.43 0.83 -5.60
N PRO A 86 -7.52 1.25 -6.87
CA PRO A 86 -7.58 2.66 -7.24
C PRO A 86 -8.81 3.38 -6.68
N GLU A 87 -9.90 2.67 -6.35
CA GLU A 87 -11.09 3.28 -5.75
C GLU A 87 -10.91 3.72 -4.29
N GLN A 88 -9.79 3.35 -3.64
CA GLN A 88 -9.52 3.64 -2.22
C GLN A 88 -8.42 4.68 -1.99
N GLY A 89 -7.96 5.34 -3.05
CA GLY A 89 -6.99 6.44 -3.02
C GLY A 89 -5.77 6.20 -3.88
#